data_AF-A0A1B7WVG5-F1
#
_entry.id   AF-A0A1B7WVG5-F1
#
_cell.length_a   1.000
_cell.length_b   1.000
_cell.length_c   1.000
_cell.angle_alpha   90.00
_cell.angle_beta   90.00
_cell.angle_gamma   90.00
#
_symmetry.space_group_name_H-M   'P 1'
#
loop_
_entity.id
_entity.type
_entity.pdbx_description
1 polymer ?
#
loop_
_entity_poly.entity_id
_entity_poly.type
_entity_poly.pdbx_seq_one_letter_code
_entity_poly.pdbx_strand_id
1 'polypeptide(L)'
;ILEKTYPGGKTMPRNALTLGREEYQKYKGSLLDEDEKPKPEPVTIKIKVTTRDEETIPKPIIIVPPRHQDNQDTIQAEFQLLWQHEYTKSQGKITKISLLSSPDLIQMLQQSISTLKIQGVKSKLLSGKYASYSLSYQHPKNRQKLGIVWTEDSNMTSFYHVMNACQIVIQKNLCQTMHLIRAGDLGKPNLAGNQLYRQIFTNTNHVHIKPSLSSIHYLATYQSLVNSAKSQELVIGGKTINLQRLETLINEAEILNQCTLLQDLDIVAKSNRKSETNGKEGKDLRPVKNFLLNLVKTQAFMGVPTLISQAVNQFPDAKESEIRSLIEQLCQEDKVKIVNPDEKPEAQSICLVLHK
;
A
#
# COMPACT_ATOMS: atom_id res chain seq x y z
N ILE A 1 20.30 21.45 -10.02
CA ILE A 1 20.12 20.10 -9.41
C ILE A 1 20.42 18.99 -10.41
N LEU A 2 19.72 18.92 -11.55
CA LEU A 2 19.93 17.86 -12.55
C LEU A 2 21.38 17.70 -13.01
N GLU A 3 22.08 18.78 -13.38
CA GLU A 3 23.49 18.69 -13.82
C GLU A 3 24.44 18.20 -12.71
N LYS A 4 24.13 18.53 -11.44
CA LYS A 4 24.92 18.06 -10.29
C LYS A 4 24.70 16.56 -10.02
N THR A 5 23.48 16.06 -10.22
CA THR A 5 23.11 14.66 -9.95
C THR A 5 23.38 13.75 -11.15
N TYR A 6 23.25 14.26 -12.37
CA TYR A 6 23.41 13.54 -13.64
C TYR A 6 24.30 14.34 -14.61
N PRO A 7 25.60 14.48 -14.31
CA PRO A 7 26.50 15.30 -15.12
C PRO A 7 26.55 14.81 -16.57
N GLY A 8 26.47 15.77 -17.50
CA GLY A 8 26.43 15.49 -18.94
C GLY A 8 25.16 14.76 -19.40
N GLY A 9 24.05 14.89 -18.68
CA GLY A 9 22.74 14.35 -19.09
C GLY A 9 22.63 12.83 -19.10
N LYS A 10 23.58 12.11 -18.45
CA LYS A 10 23.62 10.64 -18.41
C LYS A 10 22.56 10.05 -17.47
N THR A 11 21.29 10.21 -17.82
CA THR A 11 20.16 9.65 -17.06
C THR A 11 18.99 9.34 -17.97
N MET A 12 18.06 8.50 -17.52
CA MET A 12 16.81 8.27 -18.23
C MET A 12 15.83 9.41 -17.93
N PRO A 13 14.99 9.85 -18.88
CA PRO A 13 13.98 10.89 -18.62
C PRO A 13 13.15 10.62 -17.36
N ARG A 14 12.83 9.35 -17.10
CA ARG A 14 12.09 8.95 -15.91
C ARG A 14 12.85 9.12 -14.60
N ASN A 15 14.16 8.83 -14.57
CA ASN A 15 14.98 9.09 -13.37
C ASN A 15 15.07 10.60 -13.08
N ALA A 16 15.13 11.43 -14.12
CA ALA A 16 15.06 12.88 -13.96
C ALA A 16 13.71 13.35 -13.39
N LEU A 17 12.60 12.75 -13.83
CA LEU A 17 11.27 13.01 -13.26
C LEU A 17 11.13 12.54 -11.81
N THR A 18 11.70 11.37 -11.47
CA THR A 18 11.74 10.89 -10.08
C THR A 18 12.48 11.88 -9.19
N LEU A 19 13.68 12.34 -9.60
CA LEU A 19 14.42 13.36 -8.88
C LEU A 19 13.63 14.67 -8.78
N GLY A 20 12.99 15.11 -9.87
CA GLY A 20 12.14 16.31 -9.86
C GLY A 20 10.99 16.21 -8.87
N ARG A 21 10.34 15.03 -8.78
CA ARG A 21 9.29 14.78 -7.78
C ARG A 21 9.85 14.82 -6.36
N GLU A 22 11.01 14.20 -6.11
CA GLU A 22 11.66 14.23 -4.80
C GLU A 22 12.00 15.66 -4.36
N GLU A 23 12.61 16.46 -5.24
CA GLU A 23 12.94 17.85 -4.96
C GLU A 23 11.69 18.73 -4.80
N TYR A 24 10.65 18.50 -5.60
CA TYR A 24 9.37 19.18 -5.43
C TYR A 24 8.74 18.88 -4.07
N GLN A 25 8.78 17.63 -3.60
CA GLN A 25 8.28 17.29 -2.26
C GLN A 25 9.10 17.94 -1.15
N LYS A 26 10.43 18.02 -1.30
CA LYS A 26 11.28 18.77 -0.35
C LYS A 26 10.91 20.24 -0.29
N TYR A 27 10.74 20.87 -1.46
CA TYR A 27 10.34 22.27 -1.56
C TYR A 27 8.96 22.52 -0.95
N LYS A 28 8.00 21.63 -1.21
CA LYS A 28 6.68 21.71 -0.57
C LYS A 28 6.77 21.64 0.96
N GLY A 29 7.68 20.81 1.49
CA GLY A 29 7.99 20.76 2.91
C GLY A 29 8.57 22.07 3.44
N SER A 30 9.53 22.69 2.73
CA SER A 30 10.15 23.95 3.18
C SER A 30 9.18 25.13 3.21
N LEU A 31 8.14 25.13 2.37
CA LEU A 31 7.08 26.15 2.42
C LEU A 31 6.23 26.11 3.69
N LEU A 32 6.25 25.00 4.42
CA LEU A 32 5.52 24.82 5.67
C LEU A 32 6.38 25.11 6.90
N ASP A 33 7.70 25.25 6.72
CA ASP A 33 8.66 25.58 7.77
C ASP A 33 8.91 27.10 7.88
N GLU A 34 8.45 27.90 6.91
CA GLU A 34 8.41 29.37 7.01
C GLU A 34 7.15 29.83 7.76
N ASP A 35 7.37 30.58 8.84
CA ASP A 35 6.40 31.13 9.79
C ASP A 35 5.00 31.45 9.24
N GLU A 36 4.03 30.57 9.49
CA GLU A 36 2.68 30.91 9.92
C GLU A 36 1.99 29.64 10.44
N LYS A 37 1.70 29.55 11.75
CA LYS A 37 0.68 28.62 12.24
C LYS A 37 -0.68 29.25 11.93
N PRO A 38 -1.47 28.78 10.94
CA PRO A 38 -2.84 29.23 10.83
C PRO A 38 -3.58 28.59 12.01
N LYS A 39 -4.33 29.40 12.76
CA LYS A 39 -5.40 28.85 13.62
C LYS A 39 -6.28 27.93 12.77
N PRO A 40 -6.78 26.81 13.29
CA PRO A 40 -7.60 25.89 12.52
C PRO A 40 -8.94 26.57 12.19
N GLU A 41 -9.00 27.24 11.04
CA GLU A 41 -10.26 27.52 10.37
C GLU A 41 -10.63 26.30 9.51
N PRO A 42 -11.92 25.92 9.47
CA PRO A 42 -12.38 24.76 8.72
C PRO A 42 -12.11 24.97 7.23
N VAL A 43 -11.11 24.25 6.69
CA VAL A 43 -10.79 24.28 5.27
C VAL A 43 -11.88 23.54 4.49
N THR A 44 -12.71 24.30 3.78
CA THR A 44 -13.63 23.76 2.78
C THR A 44 -12.88 23.62 1.45
N ILE A 45 -12.44 22.42 1.10
CA ILE A 45 -11.84 22.16 -0.22
C ILE A 45 -12.99 22.02 -1.23
N LYS A 46 -13.30 23.08 -1.97
CA LYS A 46 -14.14 22.99 -3.17
C LYS A 46 -13.26 22.57 -4.35
N ILE A 47 -13.29 21.29 -4.71
CA ILE A 47 -12.69 20.81 -5.96
C ILE A 47 -13.63 21.17 -7.10
N LYS A 48 -13.25 22.15 -7.92
CA LYS A 48 -13.94 22.46 -9.18
C LYS A 48 -13.37 21.54 -10.26
N VAL A 49 -14.07 20.44 -10.55
CA VAL A 49 -13.79 19.62 -11.74
C VAL A 49 -14.56 20.23 -12.90
N THR A 50 -13.85 20.80 -13.86
CA THR A 50 -14.44 21.20 -15.15
C THR A 50 -14.09 20.12 -16.17
N THR A 51 -15.01 19.19 -16.42
CA THR A 51 -15.13 18.49 -17.71
C THR A 51 -16.61 18.19 -17.96
N ARG A 52 -17.01 18.41 -19.22
CA ARG A 52 -18.37 18.30 -19.74
C ARG A 52 -18.86 16.86 -19.70
N ASP A 53 -20.14 16.72 -19.35
CA ASP A 53 -21.03 15.59 -19.57
C ASP A 53 -20.59 14.24 -18.96
N GLU A 54 -20.89 14.06 -17.68
CA GLU A 54 -21.36 12.78 -17.11
C GLU A 54 -21.96 13.04 -15.72
N GLU A 55 -23.14 12.45 -15.47
CA GLU A 55 -23.95 12.66 -14.27
C GLU A 55 -23.15 12.42 -12.97
N THR A 56 -23.12 13.44 -12.11
CA THR A 56 -22.51 13.36 -10.78
C THR A 56 -23.31 12.44 -9.86
N ILE A 57 -22.83 11.21 -9.68
CA ILE A 57 -23.20 10.38 -8.53
C ILE A 57 -22.44 10.92 -7.32
N PRO A 58 -23.12 11.41 -6.26
CA PRO A 58 -22.44 11.89 -5.06
C PRO A 58 -21.75 10.73 -4.35
N LYS A 59 -20.41 10.74 -4.32
CA LYS A 59 -19.63 9.86 -3.44
C LYS A 59 -19.89 10.28 -1.98
N PRO A 60 -20.08 9.34 -1.04
CA PRO A 60 -20.23 9.69 0.37
C PRO A 60 -18.95 10.38 0.87
N ILE A 61 -19.08 11.66 1.20
CA ILE A 61 -18.08 12.40 1.97
C ILE A 61 -18.22 11.90 3.40
N ILE A 62 -17.20 11.18 3.90
CA ILE A 62 -17.10 10.87 5.32
C ILE A 62 -16.75 12.18 6.02
N ILE A 63 -17.76 12.92 6.47
CA ILE A 63 -17.58 14.07 7.35
C ILE A 63 -17.46 13.51 8.76
N VAL A 64 -16.23 13.39 9.26
CA VAL A 64 -15.98 13.03 10.66
C VAL A 64 -16.08 14.31 11.50
N PRO A 65 -17.01 14.43 12.47
CA PRO A 65 -17.06 15.57 13.36
C PRO A 65 -15.81 15.62 14.25
N PRO A 66 -15.32 16.81 14.66
CA PRO A 66 -14.20 16.91 15.58
C PRO A 66 -14.62 16.39 16.97
N ARG A 67 -13.88 15.44 17.54
CA ARG A 67 -14.08 15.00 18.94
C ARG A 67 -12.76 14.81 19.70
N HIS A 68 -12.85 15.11 21.00
CA HIS A 68 -11.78 15.25 21.99
C HIS A 68 -11.36 13.95 22.71
N GLN A 69 -11.39 12.79 22.06
CA GLN A 69 -10.83 11.58 22.67
C GLN A 69 -9.64 11.09 21.86
N ASP A 70 -8.45 11.39 22.38
CA ASP A 70 -7.16 10.79 22.04
C ASP A 70 -7.14 9.28 22.41
N ASN A 71 -8.18 8.54 22.04
CA ASN A 71 -8.19 7.11 22.20
C ASN A 71 -7.44 6.48 21.01
N GLN A 72 -6.34 5.78 21.31
CA GLN A 72 -5.55 5.04 20.33
C GLN A 72 -6.43 4.14 19.45
N ASP A 73 -7.48 3.53 20.02
CA ASP A 73 -8.40 2.66 19.29
C ASP A 73 -9.21 3.41 18.21
N THR A 74 -9.59 4.66 18.46
CA THR A 74 -10.32 5.49 17.50
C THR A 74 -9.40 5.93 16.37
N ILE A 75 -8.19 6.39 16.70
CA ILE A 75 -7.17 6.75 15.70
C ILE A 75 -6.85 5.55 14.81
N GLN A 76 -6.72 4.36 15.40
CA GLN A 76 -6.46 3.13 14.66
C GLN A 76 -7.63 2.74 13.75
N ALA A 77 -8.87 2.88 14.22
CA ALA A 77 -10.06 2.63 13.40
C ALA A 77 -10.16 3.61 12.23
N GLU A 78 -9.96 4.91 12.47
CA GLU A 78 -9.94 5.93 11.41
C GLU A 78 -8.84 5.65 10.39
N PHE A 79 -7.64 5.30 10.85
CA PHE A 79 -6.54 4.94 9.97
C PHE A 79 -6.86 3.72 9.11
N GLN A 80 -7.47 2.68 9.66
CA GLN A 80 -7.86 1.49 8.91
C GLN A 80 -8.94 1.79 7.85
N LEU A 81 -9.90 2.67 8.16
CA LEU A 81 -10.88 3.15 7.17
C LEU A 81 -10.21 3.97 6.07
N LEU A 82 -9.29 4.86 6.42
CA LEU A 82 -8.50 5.64 5.46
C LEU A 82 -7.66 4.73 4.55
N TRP A 83 -6.97 3.75 5.14
CA TRP A 83 -6.20 2.75 4.39
C TRP A 83 -7.07 2.06 3.36
N GLN A 84 -8.25 1.59 3.77
CA GLN A 84 -9.17 0.90 2.88
C GLN A 84 -9.62 1.79 1.72
N HIS A 85 -9.94 3.06 2.01
CA HIS A 85 -10.30 4.03 0.99
C HIS A 85 -9.18 4.25 -0.04
N GLU A 86 -7.97 4.55 0.42
CA GLU A 86 -6.81 4.77 -0.45
C GLU A 86 -6.37 3.48 -1.19
N TYR A 87 -6.61 2.32 -0.59
CA TYR A 87 -6.42 1.03 -1.25
C TYR A 87 -7.37 0.83 -2.42
N THR A 88 -8.68 1.06 -2.24
CA THR A 88 -9.66 1.00 -3.34
C THR A 88 -9.32 1.97 -4.46
N LYS A 89 -8.89 3.19 -4.13
CA LYS A 89 -8.41 4.16 -5.11
C LYS A 89 -7.18 3.67 -5.87
N SER A 90 -6.23 3.04 -5.18
CA SER A 90 -5.06 2.41 -5.80
C SER A 90 -5.44 1.25 -6.73
N GLN A 91 -6.44 0.45 -6.35
CA GLN A 91 -6.99 -0.62 -7.20
C GLN A 91 -7.57 -0.06 -8.50
N GLY A 92 -8.38 1.00 -8.42
CA GLY A 92 -8.96 1.64 -9.61
C GLY A 92 -7.92 2.30 -10.51
N LYS A 93 -6.85 2.86 -9.94
CA LYS A 93 -5.79 3.55 -10.70
C LYS A 93 -4.80 2.59 -11.36
N ILE A 94 -4.46 1.49 -10.71
CA ILE A 94 -3.39 0.57 -11.14
C ILE A 94 -4.01 -0.73 -11.61
N THR A 95 -4.44 -0.78 -12.87
CA THR A 95 -5.08 -1.97 -13.44
C THR A 95 -4.07 -2.99 -13.98
N LYS A 96 -2.82 -2.58 -14.22
CA LYS A 96 -1.74 -3.44 -14.73
C LYS A 96 -0.40 -3.03 -14.11
N ILE A 97 0.46 -4.01 -13.82
CA ILE A 97 1.80 -3.79 -13.24
C ILE A 97 2.69 -2.97 -14.19
N SER A 98 2.57 -3.19 -15.50
CA SER A 98 3.35 -2.51 -16.54
C SER A 98 3.09 -1.01 -16.67
N LEU A 99 2.06 -0.47 -16.01
CA LEU A 99 1.81 0.98 -15.94
C LEU A 99 2.84 1.70 -15.04
N LEU A 100 3.50 0.96 -14.16
CA LEU A 100 4.51 1.47 -13.24
C LEU A 100 5.89 1.13 -13.76
N SER A 101 6.84 2.05 -13.58
CA SER A 101 8.22 1.72 -13.94
C SER A 101 8.91 0.94 -12.85
N SER A 102 9.97 0.25 -13.26
CA SER A 102 10.87 -0.45 -12.37
C SER A 102 11.47 0.42 -11.25
N PRO A 103 11.93 1.66 -11.49
CA PRO A 103 12.32 2.55 -10.39
C PRO A 103 11.19 2.89 -9.42
N ASP A 104 9.97 3.14 -9.91
CA ASP A 104 8.82 3.41 -9.03
C ASP A 104 8.49 2.17 -8.19
N LEU A 105 8.50 0.98 -8.80
CA LEU A 105 8.26 -0.30 -8.12
C LEU A 105 9.30 -0.57 -7.03
N ILE A 106 10.58 -0.33 -7.31
CA ILE A 106 11.67 -0.45 -6.35
C ILE A 106 11.53 0.57 -5.21
N GLN A 107 11.14 1.80 -5.51
CA GLN A 107 10.94 2.83 -4.50
C GLN A 107 9.83 2.46 -3.51
N MET A 108 8.66 2.02 -4.02
CA MET A 108 7.54 1.63 -3.15
C MET A 108 7.89 0.40 -2.30
N LEU A 109 8.60 -0.57 -2.88
CA LEU A 109 9.10 -1.73 -2.14
C LEU A 109 10.12 -1.31 -1.07
N GLN A 110 11.08 -0.46 -1.41
CA GLN A 110 12.08 0.04 -0.47
C GLN A 110 11.44 0.72 0.74
N GLN A 111 10.45 1.58 0.51
CA GLN A 111 9.73 2.26 1.59
C GLN A 111 9.00 1.25 2.50
N SER A 112 8.33 0.27 1.90
CA SER A 112 7.59 -0.75 2.65
C SER A 112 8.53 -1.61 3.51
N ILE A 113 9.66 -2.05 2.94
CA ILE A 113 10.68 -2.83 3.67
C ILE A 113 11.31 -2.01 4.81
N SER A 114 11.58 -0.73 4.57
CA SER A 114 12.18 0.16 5.59
C SER A 114 11.23 0.40 6.77
N THR A 115 9.93 0.42 6.50
CA THR A 115 8.87 0.60 7.53
C THR A 115 8.80 -0.56 8.49
N LEU A 116 9.05 -1.77 7.99
CA LEU A 116 9.16 -3.02 8.75
C LEU A 116 10.49 -3.13 9.52
N LYS A 117 11.28 -2.04 9.59
CA LYS A 117 12.55 -1.93 10.32
C LYS A 117 13.59 -2.99 9.93
N ILE A 118 13.52 -3.46 8.69
CA ILE A 118 14.52 -4.36 8.11
C ILE A 118 15.84 -3.61 7.92
N GLN A 119 16.94 -4.23 8.34
CA GLN A 119 18.25 -3.61 8.33
C GLN A 119 18.94 -3.69 6.97
N GLY A 120 19.89 -2.78 6.74
CA GLY A 120 20.79 -2.82 5.58
C GLY A 120 20.12 -2.50 4.24
N VAL A 121 18.92 -1.89 4.25
CA VAL A 121 18.22 -1.48 3.03
C VAL A 121 19.03 -0.42 2.29
N LYS A 122 19.55 -0.78 1.11
CA LYS A 122 20.34 0.11 0.25
C LYS A 122 19.82 0.01 -1.18
N SER A 123 19.46 1.15 -1.77
CA SER A 123 19.10 1.23 -3.19
C SER A 123 20.33 1.05 -4.08
N LYS A 124 20.10 0.78 -5.37
CA LYS A 124 21.13 0.72 -6.40
C LYS A 124 22.19 -0.36 -6.15
N LEU A 125 21.74 -1.61 -5.97
CA LEU A 125 22.63 -2.78 -5.92
C LEU A 125 23.31 -3.01 -7.28
N LEU A 126 22.56 -2.90 -8.37
CA LEU A 126 23.08 -2.86 -9.72
C LEU A 126 23.80 -1.52 -9.97
N SER A 127 24.74 -1.53 -10.90
CA SER A 127 25.46 -0.33 -11.35
C SER A 127 24.98 0.13 -12.74
N GLY A 128 25.30 1.37 -13.10
CA GLY A 128 25.03 1.92 -14.43
C GLY A 128 23.56 2.28 -14.69
N LYS A 129 23.12 2.14 -15.95
CA LYS A 129 21.80 2.61 -16.44
C LYS A 129 20.62 2.02 -15.66
N TYR A 130 20.74 0.77 -15.21
CA TYR A 130 19.68 0.04 -14.52
C TYR A 130 19.88 0.01 -13.00
N ALA A 131 20.74 0.87 -12.45
CA ALA A 131 20.98 0.92 -11.01
C ALA A 131 19.69 1.08 -10.19
N SER A 132 18.79 1.98 -10.61
CA SER A 132 17.52 2.22 -9.93
C SER A 132 16.52 1.07 -9.98
N TYR A 133 16.82 -0.03 -10.70
CA TYR A 133 15.97 -1.21 -10.80
C TYR A 133 16.24 -2.20 -9.67
N SER A 134 16.99 -1.80 -8.64
CA SER A 134 17.48 -2.72 -7.64
C SER A 134 17.69 -2.11 -6.26
N LEU A 135 17.63 -2.99 -5.27
CA LEU A 135 18.01 -2.70 -3.89
C LEU A 135 18.64 -3.94 -3.25
N SER A 136 19.21 -3.78 -2.06
CA SER A 136 19.64 -4.88 -1.21
C SER A 136 19.19 -4.65 0.22
N TYR A 137 19.08 -5.72 1.00
CA TYR A 137 18.74 -5.68 2.42
C TYR A 137 19.33 -6.89 3.16
N GLN A 138 19.31 -6.87 4.49
CA GLN A 138 19.69 -8.03 5.30
C GLN A 138 18.43 -8.80 5.70
N HIS A 139 18.43 -10.10 5.42
CA HIS A 139 17.34 -10.98 5.79
C HIS A 139 17.12 -10.99 7.32
N PRO A 140 15.87 -10.89 7.81
CA PRO A 140 15.60 -10.67 9.23
C PRO A 140 16.09 -11.81 10.14
N LYS A 141 16.03 -13.06 9.67
CA LYS A 141 16.34 -14.25 10.50
C LYS A 141 17.82 -14.63 10.51
N ASN A 142 18.47 -14.60 9.34
CA ASN A 142 19.81 -15.18 9.14
C ASN A 142 20.87 -14.15 8.74
N ARG A 143 20.50 -12.85 8.68
CA ARG A 143 21.38 -11.71 8.37
C ARG A 143 22.10 -11.76 7.02
N GLN A 144 21.76 -12.71 6.15
CA GLN A 144 22.30 -12.79 4.80
C GLN A 144 21.89 -11.55 4.00
N LYS A 145 22.81 -11.03 3.19
CA LYS A 145 22.55 -9.91 2.30
C LYS A 145 21.83 -10.42 1.06
N LEU A 146 20.58 -10.01 0.92
CA LEU A 146 19.72 -10.31 -0.21
C LEU A 146 19.73 -9.16 -1.21
N GLY A 147 19.74 -9.50 -2.49
CA GLY A 147 19.54 -8.55 -3.59
C GLY A 147 18.12 -8.67 -4.16
N ILE A 148 17.52 -7.55 -4.51
CA ILE A 148 16.29 -7.49 -5.28
C ILE A 148 16.56 -6.72 -6.57
N VAL A 149 16.11 -7.28 -7.68
CA VAL A 149 16.04 -6.61 -8.98
C VAL A 149 14.61 -6.70 -9.47
N TRP A 150 14.00 -5.56 -9.79
CA TRP A 150 12.64 -5.52 -10.33
C TRP A 150 12.68 -4.92 -11.73
N THR A 151 12.22 -5.66 -12.73
CA THR A 151 12.11 -5.16 -14.10
C THR A 151 10.82 -5.57 -14.80
N GLU A 152 10.06 -4.60 -15.32
CA GLU A 152 8.80 -4.83 -16.07
C GLU A 152 8.84 -4.25 -17.48
N ASP A 153 10.03 -3.83 -17.94
CA ASP A 153 10.19 -3.32 -19.30
C ASP A 153 9.86 -4.42 -20.31
N SER A 154 9.07 -4.08 -21.33
CA SER A 154 8.71 -5.00 -22.43
C SER A 154 9.87 -5.25 -23.39
N ASN A 155 10.84 -4.34 -23.44
CA ASN A 155 12.00 -4.42 -24.33
C ASN A 155 13.00 -5.50 -23.86
N MET A 156 13.16 -6.56 -24.64
CA MET A 156 14.06 -7.69 -24.34
C MET A 156 15.55 -7.30 -24.33
N THR A 157 15.96 -6.24 -25.03
CA THR A 157 17.33 -5.71 -24.93
C THR A 157 17.58 -5.13 -23.54
N SER A 158 16.59 -4.43 -22.97
CA SER A 158 16.70 -3.95 -21.57
C SER A 158 16.72 -5.12 -20.60
N PHE A 159 15.90 -6.15 -20.82
CA PHE A 159 15.95 -7.36 -20.01
C PHE A 159 17.33 -8.03 -20.03
N TYR A 160 17.95 -8.18 -21.22
CA TYR A 160 19.32 -8.69 -21.34
C TYR A 160 20.32 -7.88 -20.50
N HIS A 161 20.31 -6.55 -20.60
CA HIS A 161 21.24 -5.72 -19.85
C HIS A 161 21.01 -5.79 -18.33
N VAL A 162 19.76 -5.91 -17.88
CA VAL A 162 19.45 -6.14 -16.46
C VAL A 162 20.01 -7.50 -16.01
N MET A 163 19.80 -8.58 -16.77
CA MET A 163 20.35 -9.91 -16.43
C MET A 163 21.88 -9.93 -16.43
N ASN A 164 22.52 -9.23 -17.36
CA ASN A 164 23.97 -9.08 -17.38
C ASN A 164 24.47 -8.33 -16.13
N ALA A 165 23.77 -7.28 -15.71
CA ALA A 165 24.09 -6.58 -14.47
C ALA A 165 23.90 -7.47 -13.22
N CYS A 166 22.86 -8.33 -13.20
CA CYS A 166 22.68 -9.34 -12.16
C CYS A 166 23.86 -10.30 -12.09
N GLN A 167 24.31 -10.82 -13.23
CA GLN A 167 25.46 -11.73 -13.32
C GLN A 167 26.73 -11.10 -12.70
N ILE A 168 27.00 -9.83 -12.99
CA ILE A 168 28.14 -9.10 -12.41
C ILE A 168 28.05 -9.01 -10.89
N VAL A 169 26.86 -8.71 -10.35
CA VAL A 169 26.64 -8.63 -8.89
C VAL A 169 26.88 -9.98 -8.21
N ILE A 170 26.45 -11.07 -8.84
CA ILE A 170 26.63 -12.44 -8.34
C ILE A 170 28.10 -12.85 -8.40
N GLN A 171 28.78 -12.63 -9.53
CA GLN A 171 30.21 -12.94 -9.70
C GLN A 171 31.08 -12.20 -8.69
N LYS A 172 30.70 -10.97 -8.33
CA LYS A 172 31.37 -10.17 -7.30
C LYS A 172 30.93 -10.49 -5.86
N ASN A 173 30.07 -11.49 -5.68
CA ASN A 173 29.52 -11.91 -4.38
C ASN A 173 28.93 -10.74 -3.56
N LEU A 174 28.25 -9.79 -4.23
CA LEU A 174 27.71 -8.60 -3.58
C LEU A 174 26.38 -8.86 -2.85
N CYS A 175 25.77 -10.03 -3.05
CA CYS A 175 24.65 -10.60 -2.30
C CYS A 175 24.71 -12.14 -2.35
N GLN A 176 24.17 -12.81 -1.33
CA GLN A 176 24.16 -14.28 -1.26
C GLN A 176 23.04 -14.88 -2.11
N THR A 177 21.85 -14.27 -2.07
CA THR A 177 20.69 -14.65 -2.88
C THR A 177 20.14 -13.42 -3.58
N MET A 178 19.67 -13.63 -4.81
CA MET A 178 19.12 -12.58 -5.67
C MET A 178 17.69 -12.95 -6.00
N HIS A 179 16.78 -12.00 -5.79
CA HIS A 179 15.38 -12.09 -6.18
C HIS A 179 15.16 -11.26 -7.43
N LEU A 180 14.77 -11.89 -8.52
CA LEU A 180 14.17 -11.20 -9.66
C LEU A 180 12.68 -11.07 -9.40
N ILE A 181 12.15 -9.85 -9.45
CA ILE A 181 10.71 -9.59 -9.45
C ILE A 181 10.32 -9.16 -10.86
N ARG A 182 9.49 -9.98 -11.52
CA ARG A 182 9.00 -9.70 -12.88
C ARG A 182 7.73 -10.47 -13.19
N ALA A 183 6.67 -9.78 -13.62
CA ALA A 183 5.46 -10.40 -14.15
C ALA A 183 5.51 -10.56 -15.68
N GLY A 184 6.19 -9.64 -16.38
CA GLY A 184 6.32 -9.67 -17.84
C GLY A 184 7.03 -10.92 -18.39
N ASP A 185 6.81 -11.19 -19.68
CA ASP A 185 7.43 -12.31 -20.39
C ASP A 185 8.96 -12.26 -20.31
N LEU A 186 9.59 -13.44 -20.28
CA LEU A 186 11.05 -13.61 -20.18
C LEU A 186 11.73 -13.75 -21.55
N GLY A 187 10.97 -13.59 -22.64
CA GLY A 187 11.43 -13.77 -24.01
C GLY A 187 11.58 -15.23 -24.41
N LYS A 188 11.92 -15.44 -25.69
CA LYS A 188 12.18 -16.77 -26.23
C LYS A 188 13.47 -17.38 -25.63
N PRO A 189 13.54 -18.71 -25.45
CA PRO A 189 14.70 -19.40 -24.86
C PRO A 189 16.05 -19.15 -25.55
N ASN A 190 16.03 -18.83 -26.85
CA ASN A 190 17.23 -18.58 -27.65
C ASN A 190 17.75 -17.13 -27.56
N LEU A 191 17.03 -16.23 -26.89
CA LEU A 191 17.49 -14.86 -26.68
C LEU A 191 18.49 -14.81 -25.52
N ALA A 192 19.56 -14.02 -25.70
CA ALA A 192 20.63 -13.89 -24.72
C ALA A 192 20.15 -13.54 -23.30
N GLY A 193 19.11 -12.68 -23.19
CA GLY A 193 18.52 -12.33 -21.90
C GLY A 193 17.87 -13.54 -21.20
N ASN A 194 17.16 -14.39 -21.93
CA ASN A 194 16.56 -15.60 -21.37
C ASN A 194 17.62 -16.65 -21.00
N GLN A 195 18.66 -16.77 -21.82
CA GLN A 195 19.79 -17.67 -21.54
C GLN A 195 20.50 -17.28 -20.22
N LEU A 196 20.81 -15.99 -20.04
CA LEU A 196 21.38 -15.49 -18.78
C LEU A 196 20.41 -15.69 -17.61
N TYR A 197 19.13 -15.40 -17.80
CA TYR A 197 18.11 -15.66 -16.78
C TYR A 197 18.14 -17.14 -16.34
N ARG A 198 18.16 -18.09 -17.28
CA ARG A 198 18.19 -19.52 -16.95
C ARG A 198 19.45 -19.89 -16.18
N GLN A 199 20.61 -19.38 -16.60
CA GLN A 199 21.88 -19.62 -15.90
C GLN A 199 21.84 -19.12 -14.45
N ILE A 200 21.20 -17.98 -14.20
CA ILE A 200 21.17 -17.36 -12.88
C ILE A 200 20.08 -17.97 -11.99
N PHE A 201 18.89 -18.24 -12.52
CA PHE A 201 17.68 -18.51 -11.72
C PHE A 201 17.13 -19.94 -11.87
N THR A 202 17.76 -20.82 -12.67
CA THR A 202 17.34 -22.23 -12.79
C THR A 202 18.29 -23.13 -12.04
N ASN A 203 17.76 -23.95 -11.12
CA ASN A 203 18.55 -24.88 -10.29
C ASN A 203 19.65 -24.19 -9.46
N THR A 204 19.43 -22.94 -9.05
CA THR A 204 20.32 -22.17 -8.17
C THR A 204 19.59 -21.76 -6.89
N ASN A 205 20.26 -21.05 -6.00
CA ASN A 205 19.67 -20.42 -4.81
C ASN A 205 19.06 -19.03 -5.10
N HIS A 206 19.06 -18.57 -6.35
CA HIS A 206 18.43 -17.32 -6.77
C HIS A 206 16.98 -17.57 -7.18
N VAL A 207 16.09 -16.61 -6.93
CA VAL A 207 14.64 -16.83 -7.01
C VAL A 207 14.00 -15.82 -7.97
N HIS A 208 13.08 -16.30 -8.82
CA HIS A 208 12.18 -15.44 -9.59
C HIS A 208 10.80 -15.42 -8.93
N ILE A 209 10.33 -14.22 -8.59
CA ILE A 209 9.00 -13.97 -8.04
C ILE A 209 8.16 -13.26 -9.11
N LYS A 210 6.96 -13.77 -9.36
CA LYS A 210 5.93 -13.09 -10.15
C LYS A 210 5.01 -12.33 -9.20
N PRO A 211 5.05 -10.98 -9.16
CA PRO A 211 4.22 -10.22 -8.25
C PRO A 211 2.74 -10.29 -8.65
N SER A 212 1.85 -10.26 -7.67
CA SER A 212 0.41 -10.10 -7.90
C SER A 212 0.04 -8.62 -8.01
N LEU A 213 -1.03 -8.30 -8.73
CA LEU A 213 -1.51 -6.92 -8.82
C LEU A 213 -1.92 -6.37 -7.44
N SER A 214 -2.51 -7.21 -6.59
CA SER A 214 -2.83 -6.89 -5.20
C SER A 214 -1.60 -6.43 -4.40
N SER A 215 -0.46 -7.13 -4.54
CA SER A 215 0.79 -6.71 -3.88
C SER A 215 1.19 -5.30 -4.30
N ILE A 216 1.01 -4.94 -5.57
CA ILE A 216 1.32 -3.60 -6.09
C ILE A 216 0.38 -2.57 -5.50
N HIS A 217 -0.91 -2.89 -5.34
CA HIS A 217 -1.88 -2.01 -4.69
C HIS A 217 -1.48 -1.69 -3.25
N TYR A 218 -1.02 -2.69 -2.48
CA TYR A 218 -0.50 -2.47 -1.12
C TYR A 218 0.68 -1.51 -1.12
N LEU A 219 1.70 -1.77 -1.96
CA LEU A 219 2.90 -0.95 -2.03
C LEU A 219 2.59 0.49 -2.47
N ALA A 220 1.71 0.65 -3.46
CA ALA A 220 1.31 1.95 -3.98
C ALA A 220 0.45 2.76 -3.00
N THR A 221 -0.45 2.09 -2.28
CA THR A 221 -1.27 2.72 -1.23
C THR A 221 -0.37 3.26 -0.14
N TYR A 222 0.58 2.45 0.33
CA TYR A 222 1.51 2.89 1.36
C TYR A 222 2.38 4.07 0.90
N GLN A 223 2.93 4.01 -0.31
CA GLN A 223 3.70 5.11 -0.89
C GLN A 223 2.87 6.40 -1.01
N SER A 224 1.58 6.31 -1.34
CA SER A 224 0.67 7.46 -1.37
C SER A 224 0.58 8.13 0.00
N LEU A 225 0.33 7.33 1.05
CA LEU A 225 0.26 7.81 2.43
C LEU A 225 1.60 8.38 2.92
N VAL A 226 2.74 7.77 2.56
CA VAL A 226 4.08 8.29 2.86
C VAL A 226 4.28 9.66 2.24
N ASN A 227 3.83 9.86 1.00
CA ASN A 227 3.93 11.15 0.34
C ASN A 227 3.06 12.19 1.06
N SER A 228 1.81 11.85 1.40
CA SER A 228 0.91 12.72 2.17
C SER A 228 1.44 13.06 3.57
N ALA A 229 2.07 12.11 4.25
CA ALA A 229 2.67 12.35 5.57
C ALA A 229 3.89 13.26 5.47
N LYS A 230 4.71 13.11 4.43
CA LYS A 230 5.88 13.97 4.17
C LYS A 230 5.48 15.39 3.77
N SER A 231 4.37 15.55 3.06
CA SER A 231 3.81 16.85 2.70
C SER A 231 2.92 17.48 3.79
N GLN A 232 2.81 16.84 4.97
CA GLN A 232 1.95 17.26 6.08
C GLN A 232 0.44 17.35 5.72
N GLU A 233 -0.01 16.62 4.70
CA GLU A 233 -1.40 16.59 4.22
C GLU A 233 -2.20 15.41 4.80
N LEU A 234 -1.52 14.44 5.42
CA LEU A 234 -2.17 13.30 6.04
C LEU A 234 -2.79 13.72 7.38
N VAL A 235 -4.12 13.70 7.48
CA VAL A 235 -4.85 14.05 8.72
C VAL A 235 -5.66 12.84 9.19
N ILE A 236 -5.52 12.47 10.46
CA ILE A 236 -6.27 11.42 11.14
C ILE A 236 -6.62 11.91 12.54
N GLY A 237 -7.85 11.74 13.00
CA GLY A 237 -8.33 12.21 14.30
C GLY A 237 -8.27 13.73 14.45
N GLY A 238 -8.40 14.46 13.33
CA GLY A 238 -8.21 15.92 13.29
C GLY A 238 -6.77 16.39 13.53
N LYS A 239 -5.79 15.48 13.50
CA LYS A 239 -4.36 15.80 13.70
C LYS A 239 -3.56 15.43 12.45
N THR A 240 -2.60 16.28 12.10
CA THR A 240 -1.62 15.97 11.05
C THR A 240 -0.71 14.84 11.50
N ILE A 241 -0.56 13.82 10.65
CA ILE A 241 0.22 12.61 10.89
C ILE A 241 1.52 12.71 10.11
N ASN A 242 2.64 12.76 10.85
CA ASN A 242 3.97 12.70 10.27
C ASN A 242 4.37 11.27 9.89
N LEU A 243 5.50 11.12 9.21
CA LEU A 243 5.99 9.81 8.74
C LEU A 243 6.18 8.80 9.87
N GLN A 244 6.77 9.21 11.00
CA GLN A 244 7.02 8.31 12.13
C GLN A 244 5.71 7.74 12.70
N ARG A 245 4.69 8.58 12.84
CA ARG A 245 3.38 8.15 13.32
C ARG A 245 2.67 7.26 12.30
N LEU A 246 2.75 7.56 11.00
CA LEU A 246 2.24 6.69 9.94
C LEU A 246 2.90 5.30 9.98
N GLU A 247 4.23 5.22 10.12
CA GLU A 247 4.94 3.95 10.24
C GLU A 247 4.47 3.15 11.47
N THR A 248 4.16 3.83 12.58
CA THR A 248 3.64 3.20 13.79
C THR A 248 2.26 2.59 13.52
N LEU A 249 1.33 3.37 12.94
CA LEU A 249 -0.02 2.91 12.59
C LEU A 249 -0.01 1.73 11.62
N ILE A 250 0.86 1.76 10.60
CA ILE A 250 1.03 0.66 9.63
C ILE A 250 1.46 -0.63 10.32
N ASN A 251 2.40 -0.54 11.26
CA ASN A 251 2.90 -1.69 12.00
C ASN A 251 1.87 -2.22 12.99
N GLU A 252 1.22 -1.35 13.77
CA GLU A 252 0.13 -1.71 14.70
C GLU A 252 -1.06 -2.36 13.98
N ALA A 253 -1.35 -1.94 12.75
CA ALA A 253 -2.42 -2.52 11.94
C ALA A 253 -2.01 -3.80 11.19
N GLU A 254 -0.72 -4.16 11.23
CA GLU A 254 -0.14 -5.28 10.48
C GLU A 254 -0.51 -5.28 8.99
N ILE A 255 -0.70 -4.09 8.39
CA ILE A 255 -1.22 -3.96 7.02
C ILE A 255 -0.27 -4.59 6.01
N LEU A 256 1.03 -4.32 6.15
CA LEU A 256 2.04 -4.84 5.23
C LEU A 256 2.23 -6.36 5.36
N ASN A 257 1.82 -6.98 6.48
CA ASN A 257 1.83 -8.44 6.64
C ASN A 257 0.86 -9.13 5.67
N GLN A 258 -0.09 -8.40 5.10
CA GLN A 258 -1.06 -8.90 4.12
C GLN A 258 -0.54 -8.84 2.67
N CYS A 259 0.61 -8.20 2.43
CA CYS A 259 1.20 -8.10 1.10
C CYS A 259 1.92 -9.41 0.73
N THR A 260 1.37 -10.14 -0.25
CA THR A 260 1.92 -11.43 -0.69
C THR A 260 3.35 -11.34 -1.23
N LEU A 261 3.74 -10.22 -1.85
CA LEU A 261 5.12 -10.04 -2.29
C LEU A 261 6.10 -9.95 -1.11
N LEU A 262 5.71 -9.29 -0.01
CA LEU A 262 6.56 -9.23 1.19
C LEU A 262 6.63 -10.60 1.88
N GLN A 263 5.55 -11.39 1.80
CA GLN A 263 5.51 -12.77 2.28
C GLN A 263 6.40 -13.70 1.42
N ASP A 264 6.39 -13.54 0.10
CA ASP A 264 7.21 -14.33 -0.83
C ASP A 264 8.70 -14.01 -0.72
N LEU A 265 9.04 -12.79 -0.30
CA LEU A 265 10.40 -12.39 0.05
C LEU A 265 10.86 -12.86 1.45
N ASP A 266 10.00 -13.59 2.20
CA ASP A 266 10.22 -13.99 3.61
C ASP A 266 10.54 -12.81 4.55
N ILE A 267 10.04 -11.61 4.21
CA ILE A 267 10.20 -10.40 5.04
C ILE A 267 9.17 -10.39 6.17
N VAL A 268 7.95 -10.84 5.85
CA VAL A 268 6.85 -11.01 6.80
C VAL A 268 6.39 -12.47 6.79
N ALA A 269 5.78 -12.92 7.88
CA ALA A 269 5.29 -14.29 7.98
C ALA A 269 4.26 -14.58 6.89
N LYS A 270 4.40 -15.71 6.21
CA LYS A 270 3.34 -16.22 5.33
C LYS A 270 2.10 -16.46 6.18
N SER A 271 1.01 -15.83 5.80
CA SER A 271 -0.27 -16.07 6.44
C SER A 271 -0.64 -17.53 6.21
N ASN A 272 -0.81 -18.33 7.27
CA ASN A 272 -1.27 -19.73 7.22
C ASN A 272 -2.72 -19.88 6.70
N ARG A 273 -3.25 -18.84 6.05
CA ARG A 273 -4.57 -18.81 5.42
C ARG A 273 -4.51 -19.71 4.19
N LYS A 274 -4.69 -21.02 4.42
CA LYS A 274 -5.07 -21.96 3.37
C LYS A 274 -6.26 -21.34 2.65
N SER A 275 -6.10 -21.03 1.36
CA SER A 275 -7.22 -21.24 0.44
C SER A 275 -7.52 -22.73 0.59
N GLU A 276 -8.64 -23.07 1.21
CA GLU A 276 -9.09 -24.45 1.24
C GLU A 276 -9.37 -24.85 -0.21
N THR A 277 -8.38 -25.48 -0.83
CA THR A 277 -8.55 -26.32 -2.00
C THR A 277 -9.46 -27.48 -1.59
N ASN A 278 -10.77 -27.21 -1.57
CA ASN A 278 -11.88 -28.17 -1.57
C ASN A 278 -13.20 -27.40 -1.85
N GLY A 279 -13.40 -26.95 -3.08
CA GLY A 279 -14.71 -26.91 -3.76
C GLY A 279 -15.84 -26.01 -3.26
N LYS A 280 -15.71 -25.27 -2.15
CA LYS A 280 -16.63 -24.17 -1.77
C LYS A 280 -15.79 -23.04 -1.19
N GLU A 281 -15.39 -22.10 -2.03
CA GLU A 281 -14.77 -20.85 -1.59
C GLU A 281 -15.77 -20.07 -0.72
N GLY A 282 -15.74 -20.31 0.59
CA GLY A 282 -16.36 -19.44 1.56
C GLY A 282 -15.66 -18.08 1.46
N LYS A 283 -16.37 -17.08 0.98
CA LYS A 283 -15.86 -15.71 0.86
C LYS A 283 -15.39 -15.22 2.23
N ASP A 284 -14.17 -14.71 2.31
CA ASP A 284 -13.65 -14.14 3.56
C ASP A 284 -14.37 -12.82 3.88
N LEU A 285 -15.31 -12.88 4.83
CA LEU A 285 -16.11 -11.73 5.27
C LEU A 285 -15.48 -10.93 6.42
N ARG A 286 -14.30 -11.33 6.92
CA ARG A 286 -13.60 -10.60 7.99
C ARG A 286 -13.30 -9.13 7.64
N PRO A 287 -12.89 -8.77 6.40
CA PRO A 287 -12.69 -7.38 6.03
C PRO A 287 -13.97 -6.54 6.18
N VAL A 288 -15.12 -7.13 5.85
CA VAL A 288 -16.44 -6.47 6.01
C VAL A 288 -16.75 -6.26 7.48
N LYS A 289 -16.55 -7.29 8.32
CA LYS A 289 -16.76 -7.19 9.77
C LYS A 289 -15.89 -6.12 10.43
N ASN A 290 -14.61 -6.07 10.07
CA ASN A 290 -13.67 -5.07 10.58
C ASN A 290 -14.06 -3.65 10.14
N PHE A 291 -14.47 -3.49 8.88
CA PHE A 291 -14.98 -2.21 8.38
C PHE A 291 -16.20 -1.73 9.17
N LEU A 292 -17.18 -2.61 9.39
CA LEU A 292 -18.38 -2.30 10.17
C LEU A 292 -18.02 -1.83 11.58
N LEU A 293 -17.16 -2.58 12.28
CA LEU A 293 -16.70 -2.22 13.62
C LEU A 293 -15.98 -0.88 13.62
N ASN A 294 -15.10 -0.62 12.66
CA ASN A 294 -14.36 0.62 12.56
C ASN A 294 -15.26 1.83 12.27
N LEU A 295 -16.30 1.68 11.45
CA LEU A 295 -17.29 2.74 11.26
C LEU A 295 -18.00 3.09 12.57
N VAL A 296 -18.43 2.09 13.35
CA VAL A 296 -19.07 2.34 14.64
C VAL A 296 -18.08 2.94 15.64
N LYS A 297 -16.81 2.51 15.64
CA LYS A 297 -15.75 3.09 16.49
C LYS A 297 -15.50 4.57 16.22
N THR A 298 -15.59 4.98 14.96
CA THR A 298 -15.28 6.35 14.53
C THR A 298 -16.49 7.28 14.67
N GLN A 299 -17.70 6.80 14.38
CA GLN A 299 -18.91 7.63 14.47
C GLN A 299 -19.56 7.60 15.86
N ALA A 300 -19.21 6.62 16.70
CA ALA A 300 -19.76 6.29 18.03
C ALA A 300 -21.26 5.91 18.06
N PHE A 301 -22.06 6.51 17.20
CA PHE A 301 -23.49 6.29 17.06
C PHE A 301 -23.89 6.50 15.59
N MET A 302 -24.54 5.52 14.96
CA MET A 302 -25.06 5.67 13.59
C MET A 302 -26.30 4.83 13.35
N GLY A 303 -27.09 5.15 12.32
CA GLY A 303 -28.22 4.32 11.91
C GLY A 303 -27.76 2.99 11.32
N VAL A 304 -28.41 1.88 11.69
CA VAL A 304 -28.15 0.56 11.10
C VAL A 304 -28.30 0.56 9.57
N PRO A 305 -29.31 1.20 8.96
CA PRO A 305 -29.42 1.30 7.50
C PRO A 305 -28.23 2.01 6.86
N THR A 306 -27.71 3.07 7.48
CA THR A 306 -26.54 3.80 7.00
C THR A 306 -25.29 2.93 7.05
N LEU A 307 -25.09 2.18 8.13
CA LEU A 307 -23.98 1.24 8.28
C LEU A 307 -23.99 0.16 7.19
N ILE A 308 -25.16 -0.42 6.95
CA ILE A 308 -25.36 -1.42 5.89
C ILE A 308 -25.08 -0.82 4.51
N SER A 309 -25.64 0.36 4.21
CA SER A 309 -25.44 1.03 2.91
C SER A 309 -23.96 1.33 2.66
N GLN A 310 -23.23 1.84 3.67
CA GLN A 310 -21.80 2.09 3.56
C GLN A 310 -21.01 0.79 3.31
N ALA A 311 -21.38 -0.31 3.96
CA ALA A 311 -20.72 -1.61 3.75
C ALA A 311 -21.00 -2.19 2.35
N VAL A 312 -22.24 -2.12 1.85
CA VAL A 312 -22.59 -2.55 0.49
C VAL A 312 -21.80 -1.75 -0.56
N ASN A 313 -21.73 -0.43 -0.40
CA ASN A 313 -20.99 0.42 -1.32
C ASN A 313 -19.48 0.12 -1.33
N GLN A 314 -18.92 -0.20 -0.16
CA GLN A 314 -17.50 -0.50 0.00
C GLN A 314 -17.13 -1.93 -0.40
N PHE A 315 -18.08 -2.86 -0.29
CA PHE A 315 -17.91 -4.28 -0.63
C PHE A 315 -19.06 -4.74 -1.54
N PRO A 316 -19.02 -4.43 -2.85
CA PRO A 316 -20.11 -4.74 -3.79
C PRO A 316 -20.43 -6.24 -3.86
N ASP A 317 -19.44 -7.09 -3.61
CA ASP A 317 -19.61 -8.55 -3.62
C ASP A 317 -20.34 -9.07 -2.37
N ALA A 318 -20.49 -8.28 -1.31
CA ALA A 318 -21.06 -8.72 -0.02
C ALA A 318 -22.57 -8.51 -0.03
N LYS A 319 -23.33 -9.57 0.25
CA LYS A 319 -24.80 -9.47 0.28
C LYS A 319 -25.24 -8.74 1.54
N GLU A 320 -26.35 -8.03 1.45
CA GLU A 320 -26.94 -7.34 2.61
C GLU A 320 -27.22 -8.32 3.77
N SER A 321 -27.71 -9.53 3.47
CA SER A 321 -27.95 -10.56 4.49
C SER A 321 -26.67 -11.00 5.21
N GLU A 322 -25.54 -11.07 4.49
CA GLU A 322 -24.23 -11.36 5.08
C GLU A 322 -23.81 -10.21 6.01
N ILE A 323 -23.97 -8.97 5.57
CA ILE A 323 -23.65 -7.77 6.37
C ILE A 323 -24.48 -7.73 7.65
N ARG A 324 -25.79 -8.02 7.57
CA ARG A 324 -26.67 -8.09 8.75
C ARG A 324 -26.21 -9.17 9.73
N SER A 325 -25.86 -10.36 9.22
CA SER A 325 -25.31 -11.43 10.06
C SER A 325 -23.99 -11.02 10.74
N LEU A 326 -23.12 -10.25 10.07
CA LEU A 326 -21.90 -9.73 10.69
C LEU A 326 -22.19 -8.69 11.78
N ILE A 327 -23.21 -7.85 11.62
CA ILE A 327 -23.65 -6.89 12.65
C ILE A 327 -24.17 -7.66 13.87
N GLU A 328 -25.00 -8.68 13.68
CA GLU A 328 -25.46 -9.55 14.77
C GLU A 328 -24.30 -10.24 15.48
N GLN A 329 -23.32 -10.76 14.75
CA GLN A 329 -22.11 -11.33 15.35
C GLN A 329 -21.33 -10.29 16.17
N LEU A 330 -21.21 -9.04 15.70
CA LEU A 330 -20.56 -7.98 16.48
C LEU A 330 -21.35 -7.64 17.76
N CYS A 331 -22.67 -7.78 17.75
CA CYS A 331 -23.50 -7.65 18.94
C CYS A 331 -23.30 -8.82 19.91
N GLN A 332 -23.25 -10.05 19.40
CA GLN A 332 -22.98 -11.25 20.19
C GLN A 332 -21.57 -11.26 20.82
N GLU A 333 -20.61 -10.63 20.15
CA GLU A 333 -19.25 -10.42 20.65
C GLU A 333 -19.14 -9.25 21.65
N ASP A 334 -20.25 -8.64 22.05
CA ASP A 334 -20.32 -7.45 22.92
C ASP A 334 -19.48 -6.26 22.43
N LYS A 335 -19.19 -6.18 21.12
CA LYS A 335 -18.39 -5.07 20.55
C LYS A 335 -19.26 -3.85 20.25
N VAL A 336 -20.50 -4.09 19.87
CA VAL A 336 -21.50 -3.08 19.51
C VAL A 336 -22.86 -3.49 20.06
N LYS A 337 -23.79 -2.55 20.15
CA LYS A 337 -25.19 -2.85 20.49
C LYS A 337 -26.14 -2.05 19.62
N ILE A 338 -27.23 -2.69 19.21
CA ILE A 338 -28.35 -2.01 18.55
C ILE A 338 -29.18 -1.33 19.64
N VAL A 339 -29.45 -0.04 19.42
CA VAL A 339 -30.33 0.79 20.22
C VAL A 339 -31.72 0.72 19.60
N ASN A 340 -32.73 0.52 20.44
CA ASN A 340 -34.13 0.31 20.05
C ASN A 340 -34.34 -0.90 19.11
N PRO A 341 -33.99 -2.12 19.54
CA PRO A 341 -34.12 -3.32 18.70
C PRO A 341 -35.56 -3.61 18.26
N ASP A 342 -36.54 -3.18 19.05
CA ASP A 342 -37.97 -3.41 18.78
C ASP A 342 -38.58 -2.38 17.80
N GLU A 343 -37.84 -1.34 17.45
CA GLU A 343 -38.27 -0.37 16.44
C GLU A 343 -38.07 -0.92 15.02
N LYS A 344 -38.72 -0.27 14.03
CA LYS A 344 -38.55 -0.61 12.62
C LYS A 344 -37.07 -0.45 12.20
N PRO A 345 -36.58 -1.25 11.24
CA PRO A 345 -35.18 -1.23 10.81
C PRO A 345 -34.65 0.17 10.46
N GLU A 346 -35.50 1.07 9.97
CA GLU A 346 -35.14 2.43 9.59
C GLU A 346 -34.82 3.34 10.78
N ALA A 347 -35.37 3.04 11.96
CA ALA A 347 -35.18 3.79 13.19
C ALA A 347 -34.08 3.19 14.10
N GLN A 348 -33.68 1.94 13.83
CA GLN A 348 -32.64 1.25 14.58
C GLN A 348 -31.29 1.96 14.45
N SER A 349 -30.64 2.17 15.58
CA SER A 349 -29.30 2.77 15.65
C SER A 349 -28.31 1.80 16.29
N ILE A 350 -27.01 2.02 16.09
CA ILE A 350 -25.95 1.16 16.61
C ILE A 350 -24.83 2.00 17.23
N CYS A 351 -24.28 1.53 18.34
CA CYS A 351 -23.21 2.19 19.07
C CYS A 351 -22.23 1.18 19.69
N LEU A 352 -21.06 1.67 20.13
CA LEU A 352 -20.10 0.85 20.87
C LEU A 352 -20.65 0.44 22.24
N VAL A 353 -20.29 -0.77 22.67
CA VAL A 353 -20.42 -1.16 24.09
C VAL A 353 -19.19 -0.60 24.83
N LEU A 354 -19.43 0.20 25.86
CA LEU A 354 -18.37 0.66 26.76
C LEU A 354 -18.16 -0.40 27.83
N HIS A 355 -17.04 -1.14 27.77
CA HIS A 355 -16.60 -1.95 28.91
C HIS A 355 -16.05 -1.02 29.98
N LYS A 356 -16.56 -1.14 31.21
CA LYS A 356 -16.10 -0.39 32.39
C LYS A 356 -14.83 -1.00 32.97
#